data_AF-A0A5S9IJM0-F1
#
_entry.id   AF-A0A5S9IJM0-F1
#
_cell.length_a   1.000
_cell.length_b   1.000
_cell.length_c   1.000
_cell.angle_alpha   90.00
_cell.angle_beta   90.00
_cell.angle_gamma   90.00
#
_symmetry.space_group_name_H-M   'P 1'
#
loop_
_entity.id
_entity.type
_entity.pdbx_description
1 polymer ?
#
loop_
_entity_poly.entity_id
_entity_poly.type
_entity_poly.pdbx_seq_one_letter_code
_entity_poly.pdbx_strand_id
1 'polypeptide(L)'
;MLKSVFAKKVAAKLRKYLIEQKYDKAKNLYIKHIPNIPGLRDVWVRVYRKKLKEGDHLSAINIAETFENTRQWIVPAATSLVQTALCSGEYKKAKELLVKHPVHYFSMLDILSQLKPAKSSDLKMMLESIEPQPRRDKKQVLEILNTALVVLQDSKYRQGFLFELPKDAELFITGDLHGNRKNFDIIKSKAKLHKHRNRHLIFQEILHSRSFLIDYRDVSFLEIIDFFELLITFPNQVHIILGNHDLNFLLNRSSMRSNRKLDDYFFRGLELIFGEPSDDIVKIYKEIISWMAAAIKCGPLILTHSNPNSRNIKNFDFERLKKISTLRPKKTIDFLVSGRDHSHETVQEFLRKCGSDFSVIGHEFCRKGFLQTTEQQIIIDSCHNLGCYLLCHPNKIKSIEQLQSCIHNIR
;
A
#
# COMPACT_ATOMS: atom_id res chain seq x y z
N MET A 1 15.12 29.61 46.16
CA MET A 1 14.45 28.55 46.98
C MET A 1 13.01 28.25 46.52
N LEU A 2 12.12 29.25 46.38
CA LEU A 2 10.70 29.06 46.01
C LEU A 2 10.45 28.31 44.68
N LYS A 3 11.21 28.62 43.61
CA LYS A 3 11.11 27.92 42.31
C LYS A 3 11.38 26.41 42.41
N SER A 4 12.32 26.01 43.29
CA SER A 4 12.67 24.60 43.53
C SER A 4 11.55 23.85 44.27
N VAL A 5 10.92 24.50 45.27
CA VAL A 5 9.79 23.91 46.01
C VAL A 5 8.57 23.73 45.09
N PHE A 6 8.27 24.72 44.25
CA PHE A 6 7.19 24.63 43.27
C PHE A 6 7.43 23.50 42.26
N ALA A 7 8.64 23.41 41.70
CA ALA A 7 9.03 22.34 40.79
C ALA A 7 8.85 20.93 41.40
N LYS A 8 9.29 20.75 42.66
CA LYS A 8 9.10 19.49 43.40
C LYS A 8 7.62 19.14 43.58
N LYS A 9 6.76 20.12 43.89
CA LYS A 9 5.31 19.90 44.03
C LYS A 9 4.66 19.47 42.70
N VAL A 10 5.02 20.13 41.60
CA VAL A 10 4.50 19.77 40.27
C VAL A 10 4.97 18.36 39.87
N ALA A 11 6.25 18.04 40.05
CA ALA A 11 6.80 16.72 39.76
C ALA A 11 6.13 15.62 40.60
N ALA A 12 5.91 15.86 41.90
CA ALA A 12 5.22 14.91 42.77
C ALA A 12 3.76 14.67 42.33
N LYS A 13 3.05 15.74 41.96
CA LYS A 13 1.67 15.67 41.47
C LYS A 13 1.58 14.96 40.11
N LEU A 14 2.51 15.22 39.20
CA LEU A 14 2.62 14.51 37.92
C LEU A 14 2.84 13.01 38.17
N ARG A 15 3.81 12.65 39.01
CA ARG A 15 4.07 11.26 39.37
C ARG A 15 2.84 10.58 39.98
N LYS A 16 2.11 11.26 40.87
CA LYS A 16 0.86 10.76 41.46
C LYS A 16 -0.18 10.45 40.38
N TYR A 17 -0.42 11.38 39.45
CA TYR A 17 -1.37 11.15 38.36
C TYR A 17 -0.97 9.99 37.44
N LEU A 18 0.31 9.80 37.17
CA LEU A 18 0.78 8.65 36.37
C LEU A 18 0.58 7.32 37.09
N ILE A 19 0.85 7.25 38.39
CA ILE A 19 0.64 6.04 39.20
C ILE A 19 -0.86 5.70 39.28
N GLU A 20 -1.71 6.71 39.43
CA GLU A 20 -3.18 6.56 39.46
C GLU A 20 -3.81 6.42 38.06
N GLN A 21 -3.01 6.30 36.99
CA GLN A 21 -3.45 6.19 35.59
C GLN A 21 -4.37 7.33 35.11
N LYS A 22 -4.24 8.52 35.71
CA LYS A 22 -4.98 9.74 35.33
C LYS A 22 -4.24 10.48 34.21
N TYR A 23 -4.08 9.84 33.05
CA TYR A 23 -3.20 10.29 31.97
C TYR A 23 -3.56 11.68 31.41
N ASP A 24 -4.85 12.00 31.23
CA ASP A 24 -5.26 13.34 30.76
C ASP A 24 -4.87 14.45 31.74
N LYS A 25 -5.05 14.20 33.04
CA LYS A 25 -4.65 15.13 34.11
C LYS A 25 -3.13 15.28 34.15
N ALA A 26 -2.40 14.19 33.93
CA ALA A 26 -0.94 14.20 33.85
C ALA A 26 -0.44 15.00 32.63
N LYS A 27 -1.05 14.80 31.46
CA LYS A 27 -0.72 15.51 30.21
C LYS A 27 -0.96 17.01 30.34
N ASN A 28 -2.13 17.40 30.85
CA ASN A 28 -2.47 18.81 31.06
C ASN A 28 -1.50 19.48 32.04
N LEU A 29 -1.14 18.80 33.13
CA LEU A 29 -0.16 19.30 34.09
C LEU A 29 1.23 19.44 33.46
N TYR A 30 1.64 18.48 32.63
CA TYR A 30 2.93 18.49 31.95
C TYR A 30 3.04 19.62 30.94
N ILE A 31 2.09 19.74 30.01
CA ILE A 31 2.08 20.80 28.98
C ILE A 31 2.11 22.19 29.63
N LYS A 32 1.34 22.39 30.70
CA LYS A 32 1.29 23.67 31.43
C LYS A 32 2.63 24.10 32.01
N HIS A 33 3.50 23.16 32.37
CA HIS A 33 4.69 23.45 33.18
C HIS A 33 6.02 23.06 32.53
N ILE A 34 6.03 22.29 31.43
CA ILE A 34 7.25 21.83 30.77
C ILE A 34 8.22 22.97 30.35
N PRO A 35 7.77 24.16 29.87
CA PRO A 35 8.71 25.23 29.50
C PRO A 35 9.46 25.83 30.69
N ASN A 36 8.91 25.66 31.91
CA ASN A 36 9.35 26.38 33.11
C ASN A 36 10.01 25.49 34.17
N ILE A 37 9.97 24.16 33.98
CA ILE A 37 10.50 23.19 34.95
C ILE A 37 11.44 22.21 34.23
N PRO A 38 12.76 22.51 34.23
CA PRO A 38 13.76 21.57 33.76
C PRO A 38 13.65 20.20 34.46
N GLY A 39 13.82 19.11 33.71
CA GLY A 39 13.76 17.74 34.25
C GLY A 39 12.35 17.19 34.50
N LEU A 40 11.27 17.93 34.16
CA LEU A 40 9.91 17.40 34.26
C LEU A 40 9.68 16.19 33.34
N ARG A 41 10.38 16.14 32.20
CA ARG A 41 10.44 14.98 31.30
C ARG A 41 10.91 13.72 32.04
N ASP A 42 11.93 13.85 32.89
CA ASP A 42 12.51 12.71 33.63
C ASP A 42 11.53 12.08 34.63
N VAL A 43 10.46 12.78 35.01
CA VAL A 43 9.45 12.25 35.91
C VAL A 43 8.67 11.14 35.21
N TRP A 44 8.08 11.41 34.05
CA TRP A 44 7.29 10.41 33.34
C TRP A 44 8.18 9.32 32.75
N VAL A 45 9.39 9.65 32.28
CA VAL A 45 10.37 8.65 31.79
C VAL A 45 10.73 7.64 32.89
N ARG A 46 10.93 8.10 34.14
CA ARG A 46 11.20 7.20 35.28
C ARG A 46 10.00 6.31 35.60
N VAL A 47 8.78 6.85 35.55
CA VAL A 47 7.57 6.04 35.79
C VAL A 47 7.39 5.01 34.66
N TYR A 48 7.56 5.41 33.41
CA TYR A 48 7.55 4.52 32.25
C TYR A 48 8.54 3.35 32.42
N ARG A 49 9.81 3.65 32.72
CA ARG A 49 10.85 2.62 32.93
C ARG A 49 10.52 1.70 34.10
N LYS A 50 9.93 2.24 35.17
CA LYS A 50 9.47 1.44 36.31
C LYS A 50 8.36 0.47 35.88
N LYS A 51 7.36 0.94 35.12
CA LYS A 51 6.26 0.11 34.61
C LYS A 51 6.73 -1.00 33.69
N LEU A 52 7.70 -0.71 32.80
CA LEU A 52 8.37 -1.74 32.01
C LEU A 52 9.01 -2.82 32.89
N LYS A 53 9.79 -2.42 33.91
CA LYS A 53 10.48 -3.36 34.81
C LYS A 53 9.50 -4.22 35.62
N GLU A 54 8.33 -3.68 35.95
CA GLU A 54 7.26 -4.37 36.68
C GLU A 54 6.40 -5.28 35.77
N GLY A 55 6.62 -5.29 34.46
CA GLY A 55 5.81 -6.04 33.50
C GLY A 55 4.44 -5.42 33.18
N ASP A 56 4.14 -4.22 33.71
CA ASP A 56 2.92 -3.46 33.42
C ASP A 56 3.07 -2.68 32.10
N HIS A 57 3.20 -3.46 31.02
CA HIS A 57 3.49 -2.96 29.69
C HIS A 57 2.34 -2.10 29.13
N LEU A 58 1.08 -2.38 29.49
CA LEU A 58 -0.06 -1.59 29.04
C LEU A 58 0.00 -0.16 29.60
N SER A 59 0.30 0.00 30.88
CA SER A 59 0.49 1.32 31.48
C SER A 59 1.70 2.04 30.87
N ALA A 60 2.79 1.31 30.57
CA ALA A 60 3.95 1.88 29.90
C ALA A 60 3.59 2.44 28.50
N ILE A 61 2.83 1.70 27.69
CA ILE A 61 2.32 2.17 26.39
C ILE A 61 1.46 3.42 26.55
N ASN A 62 0.50 3.41 27.48
CA ASN A 62 -0.38 4.56 27.70
C ASN A 62 0.41 5.82 28.11
N ILE A 63 1.45 5.67 28.94
CA ILE A 63 2.36 6.78 29.29
C ILE A 63 3.08 7.28 28.03
N ALA A 64 3.66 6.38 27.22
CA ALA A 64 4.35 6.76 25.99
C ALA A 64 3.44 7.52 25.02
N GLU A 65 2.24 6.99 24.72
CA GLU A 65 1.25 7.62 23.85
C GLU A 65 0.79 8.99 24.38
N THR A 66 0.77 9.17 25.70
CA THR A 66 0.35 10.44 26.34
C THR A 66 1.37 11.56 26.13
N PHE A 67 2.67 11.27 26.29
CA PHE A 67 3.73 12.29 26.31
C PHE A 67 4.56 12.36 25.03
N GLU A 68 5.09 11.23 24.59
CA GLU A 68 5.98 11.13 23.43
C GLU A 68 5.61 9.87 22.65
N ASN A 69 4.58 10.00 21.80
CA ASN A 69 4.07 8.95 20.92
C ASN A 69 5.07 8.65 19.79
N THR A 70 6.25 8.17 20.18
CA THR A 70 7.35 7.81 19.30
C THR A 70 7.68 6.33 19.49
N ARG A 71 8.25 5.72 18.45
CA ARG A 71 8.58 4.29 18.44
C ARG A 71 9.52 3.90 19.59
N GLN A 72 10.48 4.76 19.92
CA GLN A 72 11.43 4.55 21.01
C GLN A 72 10.74 4.18 22.35
N TRP A 73 9.56 4.76 22.62
CA TRP A 73 8.84 4.55 23.87
C TRP A 73 7.69 3.55 23.77
N ILE A 74 7.21 3.22 22.57
CA ILE A 74 6.09 2.28 22.42
C ILE A 74 6.60 0.86 22.17
N VAL A 75 7.60 0.72 21.30
CA VAL A 75 8.06 -0.58 20.79
C VAL A 75 8.46 -1.54 21.90
N PRO A 76 9.25 -1.16 22.93
CA PRO A 76 9.67 -2.11 23.97
C PRO A 76 8.49 -2.71 24.74
N ALA A 77 7.56 -1.87 25.21
CA ALA A 77 6.40 -2.31 25.97
C ALA A 77 5.42 -3.14 25.13
N ALA A 78 5.15 -2.68 23.91
CA ALA A 78 4.27 -3.38 22.97
C ALA A 78 4.82 -4.76 22.61
N THR A 79 6.13 -4.86 22.38
CA THR A 79 6.81 -6.13 22.12
C THR A 79 6.51 -7.10 23.25
N SER A 80 6.87 -6.78 24.49
CA SER A 80 6.66 -7.69 25.62
C SER A 80 5.20 -8.09 25.82
N LEU A 81 4.25 -7.17 25.61
CA LEU A 81 2.83 -7.45 25.78
C LEU A 81 2.28 -8.41 24.70
N VAL A 82 2.77 -8.29 23.46
CA VAL A 82 2.48 -9.27 22.40
C VAL A 82 3.13 -10.62 22.71
N GLN A 83 4.38 -10.64 23.18
CA GLN A 83 5.06 -11.88 23.59
C GLN A 83 4.26 -12.63 24.66
N THR A 84 3.80 -11.92 25.69
CA THR A 84 2.95 -12.52 26.73
C THR A 84 1.68 -13.12 26.13
N ALA A 85 0.99 -12.40 25.24
CA ALA A 85 -0.23 -12.91 24.61
C ALA A 85 0.04 -14.16 23.74
N LEU A 86 1.14 -14.19 22.99
CA LEU A 86 1.54 -15.34 22.18
C LEU A 86 1.88 -16.56 23.05
N CYS A 87 2.70 -16.38 24.09
CA CYS A 87 3.09 -17.46 25.01
C CYS A 87 1.89 -18.03 25.79
N SER A 88 0.88 -17.21 26.08
CA SER A 88 -0.37 -17.64 26.73
C SER A 88 -1.41 -18.24 25.77
N GLY A 89 -1.12 -18.33 24.47
CA GLY A 89 -2.07 -18.81 23.46
C GLY A 89 -3.23 -17.86 23.15
N GLU A 90 -3.17 -16.60 23.61
CA GLU A 90 -4.16 -15.55 23.35
C GLU A 90 -3.96 -14.94 21.94
N TYR A 91 -3.97 -15.76 20.88
CA TYR A 91 -3.58 -15.34 19.53
C TYR A 91 -4.41 -14.19 18.95
N LYS A 92 -5.72 -14.16 19.24
CA LYS A 92 -6.61 -13.06 18.84
C LYS A 92 -6.15 -11.72 19.44
N LYS A 93 -5.84 -11.72 20.74
CA LYS A 93 -5.34 -10.54 21.44
C LYS A 93 -3.96 -10.15 20.94
N ALA A 94 -3.06 -11.10 20.72
CA ALA A 94 -1.75 -10.84 20.12
C ALA A 94 -1.92 -10.11 18.78
N LYS A 95 -2.79 -10.62 17.90
CA LYS A 95 -3.12 -9.99 16.62
C LYS A 95 -3.66 -8.57 16.79
N GLU A 96 -4.63 -8.35 17.69
CA GLU A 96 -5.19 -7.01 17.98
C GLU A 96 -4.12 -6.02 18.46
N LEU A 97 -3.21 -6.48 19.33
CA LEU A 97 -2.11 -5.67 19.85
C LEU A 97 -1.11 -5.29 18.77
N LEU A 98 -0.84 -6.23 17.86
CA LEU A 98 0.00 -5.97 16.72
C LEU A 98 -0.63 -4.95 15.76
N VAL A 99 -1.98 -4.93 15.61
CA VAL A 99 -2.68 -3.85 14.85
C VAL A 99 -2.32 -2.52 15.46
N LYS A 100 -2.39 -2.50 16.80
CA LYS A 100 -2.38 -1.28 17.58
C LYS A 100 -0.98 -0.78 17.86
N HIS A 101 0.07 -1.58 17.84
CA HIS A 101 1.39 -1.12 18.27
C HIS A 101 2.53 -1.69 17.42
N PRO A 102 3.54 -0.89 17.06
CA PRO A 102 4.77 -1.41 16.48
C PRO A 102 5.52 -2.25 17.52
N VAL A 103 6.19 -3.32 17.08
CA VAL A 103 6.96 -4.25 17.93
C VAL A 103 8.36 -4.50 17.36
N HIS A 104 9.27 -5.00 18.19
CA HIS A 104 10.56 -5.50 17.74
C HIS A 104 10.37 -6.80 17.00
N TYR A 105 10.61 -6.75 15.69
CA TYR A 105 10.35 -7.86 14.80
C TYR A 105 11.16 -9.11 15.11
N PHE A 106 12.48 -8.99 15.31
CA PHE A 106 13.32 -10.16 15.62
C PHE A 106 12.85 -10.86 16.90
N SER A 107 12.43 -10.09 17.90
CA SER A 107 11.83 -10.64 19.12
C SER A 107 10.48 -11.33 18.90
N MET A 108 9.72 -10.97 17.86
CA MET A 108 8.50 -11.69 17.46
C MET A 108 8.85 -12.96 16.69
N LEU A 109 9.76 -12.85 15.72
CA LEU A 109 10.27 -13.95 14.90
C LEU A 109 10.75 -15.10 15.79
N ASP A 110 11.58 -14.79 16.80
CA ASP A 110 12.12 -15.80 17.72
C ASP A 110 11.01 -16.59 18.41
N ILE A 111 9.98 -15.92 18.94
CA ILE A 111 8.87 -16.59 19.63
C ILE A 111 7.99 -17.36 18.68
N LEU A 112 7.57 -16.74 17.60
CA LEU A 112 6.65 -17.35 16.67
C LEU A 112 7.29 -18.56 15.95
N SER A 113 8.60 -18.53 15.69
CA SER A 113 9.33 -19.69 15.14
C SER A 113 9.31 -20.92 16.05
N GLN A 114 9.09 -20.73 17.35
CA GLN A 114 8.97 -21.79 18.34
C GLN A 114 7.52 -22.31 18.48
N LEU A 115 6.54 -21.58 17.96
CA LEU A 115 5.14 -21.98 18.03
C LEU A 115 4.82 -23.01 16.94
N LYS A 116 4.26 -24.15 17.35
CA LYS A 116 3.73 -25.13 16.38
C LYS A 116 2.46 -24.58 15.73
N PRO A 117 2.22 -24.87 14.43
CA PRO A 117 0.98 -24.47 13.76
C PRO A 117 -0.23 -24.97 14.54
N ALA A 118 -0.98 -24.06 15.17
CA ALA A 118 -2.21 -24.39 15.88
C ALA A 118 -3.39 -24.43 14.91
N LYS A 119 -4.52 -25.02 15.33
CA LYS A 119 -5.82 -24.90 14.65
C LYS A 119 -6.33 -23.45 14.59
N SER A 120 -5.69 -22.51 15.29
CA SER A 120 -6.04 -21.09 15.27
C SER A 120 -5.71 -20.48 13.92
N SER A 121 -6.73 -19.95 13.23
CA SER A 121 -6.56 -19.16 12.01
C SER A 121 -5.68 -17.94 12.24
N ASP A 122 -5.76 -17.31 13.41
CA ASP A 122 -4.91 -16.17 13.77
C ASP A 122 -3.43 -16.59 13.87
N LEU A 123 -3.10 -17.67 14.59
CA LEU A 123 -1.70 -18.14 14.64
C LEU A 123 -1.19 -18.55 13.25
N LYS A 124 -2.03 -19.21 12.44
CA LYS A 124 -1.64 -19.59 11.07
C LYS A 124 -1.29 -18.36 10.22
N MET A 125 -2.16 -17.35 10.22
CA MET A 125 -1.88 -16.07 9.55
C MET A 125 -0.60 -15.43 10.07
N MET A 126 -0.36 -15.54 11.38
CA MET A 126 0.85 -15.02 11.98
C MET A 126 2.08 -15.77 11.45
N LEU A 127 2.14 -17.09 11.57
CA LEU A 127 3.28 -17.91 11.10
C LEU A 127 3.59 -17.73 9.61
N GLU A 128 2.57 -17.63 8.75
CA GLU A 128 2.74 -17.37 7.30
C GLU A 128 3.41 -16.01 7.02
N SER A 129 3.31 -15.05 7.95
CA SER A 129 3.90 -13.73 7.82
C SER A 129 5.40 -13.67 8.22
N ILE A 130 5.97 -14.80 8.59
CA ILE A 130 7.33 -14.92 9.16
C ILE A 130 8.29 -15.56 8.15
N GLU A 131 7.75 -16.03 7.03
CA GLU A 131 8.52 -16.46 5.86
C GLU A 131 9.65 -15.47 5.53
N PRO A 132 10.78 -15.97 4.98
CA PRO A 132 12.11 -15.40 5.19
C PRO A 132 12.17 -13.88 5.01
N GLN A 133 12.94 -13.23 5.89
CA GLN A 133 13.18 -11.79 5.84
C GLN A 133 13.53 -11.39 4.42
N PRO A 134 12.67 -10.63 3.72
CA PRO A 134 12.90 -10.33 2.33
C PRO A 134 13.88 -9.16 2.26
N ARG A 135 15.15 -9.43 2.59
CA ARG A 135 16.20 -8.43 2.49
C ARG A 135 16.59 -8.23 1.04
N ARG A 136 16.64 -6.97 0.62
CA ARG A 136 17.18 -6.56 -0.67
C ARG A 136 18.33 -5.60 -0.43
N ASP A 137 19.36 -5.68 -1.25
CA ASP A 137 20.44 -4.70 -1.21
C ASP A 137 19.91 -3.35 -1.70
N LYS A 138 20.00 -2.33 -0.85
CA LYS A 138 19.42 -1.01 -1.13
C LYS A 138 20.04 -0.35 -2.36
N LYS A 139 21.36 -0.51 -2.55
CA LYS A 139 22.07 0.07 -3.69
C LYS A 139 21.62 -0.57 -5.00
N GLN A 140 21.53 -1.89 -5.05
CA GLN A 140 20.99 -2.62 -6.21
C GLN A 140 19.56 -2.19 -6.52
N VAL A 141 18.70 -2.02 -5.52
CA VAL A 141 17.33 -1.55 -5.74
C VAL A 141 17.30 -0.12 -6.26
N LEU A 142 18.15 0.79 -5.76
CA LEU A 142 18.25 2.13 -6.33
C LEU A 142 18.67 2.09 -7.81
N GLU A 143 19.61 1.22 -8.18
CA GLU A 143 20.02 1.04 -9.59
C GLU A 143 18.86 0.55 -10.46
N ILE A 144 18.07 -0.42 -9.97
CA ILE A 144 16.84 -0.90 -10.62
C ILE A 144 15.84 0.26 -10.81
N LEU A 145 15.56 1.02 -9.76
CA LEU A 145 14.58 2.11 -9.80
C LEU A 145 15.01 3.23 -10.75
N ASN A 146 16.27 3.63 -10.73
CA ASN A 146 16.80 4.63 -11.67
C ASN A 146 16.71 4.13 -13.13
N THR A 147 17.05 2.87 -13.38
CA THR A 147 16.95 2.28 -14.72
C THR A 147 15.50 2.19 -15.19
N ALA A 148 14.59 1.76 -14.31
CA ALA A 148 13.16 1.68 -14.60
C ALA A 148 12.54 3.05 -14.87
N LEU A 149 12.98 4.10 -14.16
CA LEU A 149 12.56 5.48 -14.41
C LEU A 149 12.89 5.90 -15.85
N VAL A 150 14.12 5.66 -16.30
CA VAL A 150 14.56 5.95 -17.68
C VAL A 150 13.73 5.14 -18.68
N VAL A 151 13.52 3.85 -18.44
CA VAL A 151 12.68 2.99 -19.31
C VAL A 151 11.25 3.53 -19.44
N LEU A 152 10.66 4.02 -18.35
CA LEU A 152 9.32 4.62 -18.40
C LEU A 152 9.32 5.93 -19.19
N GLN A 153 10.32 6.79 -18.97
CA GLN A 153 10.45 8.08 -19.66
C GLN A 153 10.61 7.88 -21.17
N ASP A 154 11.43 6.92 -21.58
CA ASP A 154 11.78 6.65 -22.97
C ASP A 154 10.82 5.67 -23.67
N SER A 155 9.72 5.27 -23.02
CA SER A 155 8.73 4.37 -23.62
C SER A 155 8.20 4.97 -24.93
N LYS A 156 8.46 4.28 -26.04
CA LYS A 156 8.01 4.69 -27.38
C LYS A 156 6.49 4.75 -27.55
N TYR A 157 5.73 4.12 -26.64
CA TYR A 157 4.27 4.11 -26.65
C TYR A 157 3.67 5.31 -25.90
N ARG A 158 4.50 6.10 -25.21
CA ARG A 158 4.05 7.21 -24.39
C ARG A 158 3.62 8.40 -25.23
N GLN A 159 2.44 8.91 -24.91
CA GLN A 159 1.94 10.24 -25.28
C GLN A 159 1.45 10.92 -24.00
N GLY A 160 2.36 11.59 -23.27
CA GLY A 160 2.03 12.13 -21.96
C GLY A 160 1.79 11.05 -20.90
N PHE A 161 0.57 11.07 -20.34
CA PHE A 161 0.01 10.07 -19.43
C PHE A 161 -0.85 9.02 -20.14
N LEU A 162 -1.06 9.16 -21.46
CA LEU A 162 -1.68 8.14 -22.30
C LEU A 162 -0.59 7.27 -22.91
N PHE A 163 -0.74 5.95 -22.85
CA PHE A 163 0.07 5.03 -23.66
C PHE A 163 -0.78 4.50 -24.81
N GLU A 164 -0.28 4.57 -26.03
CA GLU A 164 -0.93 3.99 -27.21
C GLU A 164 -0.14 2.77 -27.68
N LEU A 165 -0.71 1.58 -27.50
CA LEU A 165 -0.11 0.32 -27.92
C LEU A 165 -0.45 0.01 -29.39
N PRO A 166 0.34 -0.86 -30.06
CA PRO A 166 0.03 -1.30 -31.42
C PRO A 166 -1.36 -1.93 -31.48
N LYS A 167 -2.18 -1.56 -32.46
CA LYS A 167 -3.59 -1.99 -32.52
C LYS A 167 -3.73 -3.52 -32.59
N ASP A 168 -2.76 -4.20 -33.19
CA ASP A 168 -2.69 -5.65 -33.36
C ASP A 168 -2.07 -6.39 -32.16
N ALA A 169 -1.67 -5.68 -31.10
CA ALA A 169 -1.12 -6.26 -29.89
C ALA A 169 -2.07 -7.29 -29.24
N GLU A 170 -1.46 -8.30 -28.60
CA GLU A 170 -2.14 -9.15 -27.63
C GLU A 170 -1.98 -8.51 -26.24
N LEU A 171 -3.06 -8.31 -25.50
CA LEU A 171 -3.01 -7.74 -24.16
C LEU A 171 -3.22 -8.81 -23.11
N PHE A 172 -2.31 -8.87 -22.14
CA PHE A 172 -2.43 -9.61 -20.90
C PHE A 172 -2.65 -8.58 -19.78
N ILE A 173 -3.88 -8.39 -19.34
CA ILE A 173 -4.30 -7.34 -18.41
C ILE A 173 -4.56 -7.96 -17.04
N THR A 174 -3.88 -7.47 -16.01
CA THR A 174 -4.21 -7.79 -14.62
C THR A 174 -5.24 -6.81 -14.06
N GLY A 175 -5.91 -7.17 -12.98
CA GLY A 175 -6.55 -6.22 -12.07
C GLY A 175 -5.61 -5.77 -10.96
N ASP A 176 -6.18 -5.16 -9.92
CA ASP A 176 -5.47 -4.74 -8.71
C ASP A 176 -4.74 -5.94 -8.11
N LEU A 177 -3.46 -5.79 -7.77
CA LEU A 177 -2.68 -6.86 -7.17
C LEU A 177 -2.53 -6.72 -5.66
N HIS A 178 -2.39 -5.50 -5.16
CA HIS A 178 -2.22 -5.22 -3.73
C HIS A 178 -1.24 -6.17 -3.03
N GLY A 179 0.01 -6.21 -3.52
CA GLY A 179 1.09 -7.00 -2.94
C GLY A 179 0.85 -8.52 -2.94
N ASN A 180 -0.07 -9.05 -3.76
CA ASN A 180 -0.33 -10.48 -3.81
C ASN A 180 0.78 -11.22 -4.58
N ARG A 181 1.87 -11.55 -3.86
CA ARG A 181 3.04 -12.28 -4.36
C ARG A 181 2.68 -13.50 -5.20
N LYS A 182 1.84 -14.38 -4.66
CA LYS A 182 1.47 -15.63 -5.33
C LYS A 182 0.84 -15.38 -6.70
N ASN A 183 -0.08 -14.43 -6.77
CA ASN A 183 -0.73 -14.10 -8.04
C ASN A 183 0.24 -13.40 -9.00
N PHE A 184 1.11 -12.51 -8.50
CA PHE A 184 2.17 -11.89 -9.28
C PHE A 184 3.08 -12.93 -9.96
N ASP A 185 3.55 -13.93 -9.20
CA ASP A 185 4.44 -14.98 -9.73
C ASP A 185 3.75 -15.85 -10.79
N ILE A 186 2.47 -16.19 -10.57
CA ILE A 186 1.68 -16.94 -11.56
C ILE A 186 1.47 -16.11 -12.83
N ILE A 187 1.15 -14.82 -12.71
CA ILE A 187 0.97 -13.90 -13.85
C ILE A 187 2.28 -13.80 -14.64
N LYS A 188 3.41 -13.55 -13.99
CA LYS A 188 4.74 -13.49 -14.60
C LYS A 188 5.06 -14.76 -15.38
N SER A 189 4.75 -15.93 -14.79
CA SER A 189 4.96 -17.24 -15.43
C SER A 189 4.03 -17.46 -16.63
N LYS A 190 2.73 -17.15 -16.51
CA LYS A 190 1.72 -17.31 -17.58
C LYS A 190 1.94 -16.34 -18.75
N ALA A 191 2.50 -15.15 -18.50
CA ALA A 191 2.70 -14.14 -19.53
C ALA A 191 3.63 -14.62 -20.66
N LYS A 192 4.67 -15.41 -20.35
CA LYS A 192 5.60 -16.01 -21.34
C LYS A 192 6.12 -15.00 -22.38
N LEU A 193 6.48 -13.78 -21.95
CA LEU A 193 6.80 -12.65 -22.83
C LEU A 193 7.88 -12.94 -23.87
N HIS A 194 8.89 -13.73 -23.52
CA HIS A 194 9.96 -14.17 -24.43
C HIS A 194 9.46 -15.02 -25.62
N LYS A 195 8.30 -15.68 -25.50
CA LYS A 195 7.67 -16.48 -26.58
C LYS A 195 6.64 -15.70 -27.38
N HIS A 196 6.14 -14.59 -26.85
CA HIS A 196 5.06 -13.81 -27.43
C HIS A 196 5.49 -12.34 -27.58
N ARG A 197 6.28 -12.04 -28.62
CA ARG A 197 6.86 -10.69 -28.82
C ARG A 197 5.83 -9.56 -28.98
N ASN A 198 4.63 -9.89 -29.45
CA ASN A 198 3.52 -8.95 -29.62
C ASN A 198 2.57 -8.90 -28.40
N ARG A 199 2.93 -9.57 -27.30
CA ARG A 199 2.14 -9.56 -26.06
C ARG A 199 2.60 -8.45 -25.15
N HIS A 200 1.62 -7.71 -24.63
CA HIS A 200 1.80 -6.64 -23.67
C HIS A 200 1.17 -7.04 -22.32
N LEU A 201 1.99 -7.18 -21.29
CA LEU A 201 1.57 -7.42 -19.91
C LEU A 201 1.35 -6.09 -19.19
N ILE A 202 0.15 -5.87 -18.68
CA ILE A 202 -0.28 -4.62 -18.06
C ILE A 202 -0.68 -4.89 -16.61
N PHE A 203 0.01 -4.24 -15.68
CA PHE A 203 -0.25 -4.31 -14.25
C PHE A 203 -1.12 -3.15 -13.77
N GLN A 204 -1.95 -3.43 -12.75
CA GLN A 204 -2.73 -2.43 -12.02
C GLN A 204 -2.46 -2.57 -10.51
N GLU A 205 -2.27 -1.42 -9.85
CA GLU A 205 -2.22 -1.23 -8.40
C GLU A 205 -1.55 -2.37 -7.59
N ILE A 206 -0.22 -2.38 -7.60
CA ILE A 206 0.58 -3.30 -6.78
C ILE A 206 0.64 -2.81 -5.32
N LEU A 207 0.71 -1.50 -5.11
CA LEU A 207 0.68 -0.83 -3.80
C LEU A 207 -0.79 -0.63 -3.35
N HIS A 208 -1.20 -0.78 -2.10
CA HIS A 208 -0.56 -1.34 -0.90
C HIS A 208 -0.97 -2.80 -0.72
N SER A 209 -0.19 -3.59 0.02
CA SER A 209 -0.58 -4.97 0.33
C SER A 209 -1.90 -5.03 1.10
N ARG A 210 -2.80 -5.93 0.69
CA ARG A 210 -3.97 -6.28 1.52
C ARG A 210 -3.62 -7.26 2.64
N SER A 211 -2.56 -8.04 2.42
CA SER A 211 -1.99 -9.03 3.34
C SER A 211 -0.79 -8.40 4.06
N PHE A 212 -1.05 -7.77 5.21
CA PHE A 212 0.03 -7.28 6.04
C PHE A 212 0.69 -8.40 6.82
N LEU A 213 1.97 -8.23 7.11
CA LEU A 213 2.63 -9.05 8.11
C LEU A 213 1.99 -8.83 9.48
N ILE A 214 2.26 -9.75 10.41
CA ILE A 214 1.82 -9.73 11.80
C ILE A 214 1.96 -8.35 12.41
N ASP A 215 3.09 -7.67 12.21
CA ASP A 215 3.39 -6.35 12.79
C ASP A 215 3.00 -5.17 11.89
N TYR A 216 2.06 -5.43 10.96
CA TYR A 216 1.46 -4.46 10.06
C TYR A 216 2.49 -3.82 9.16
N ARG A 217 3.35 -4.65 8.58
CA ARG A 217 4.23 -4.26 7.49
C ARG A 217 3.55 -4.52 6.17
N ASP A 218 3.64 -3.55 5.30
CA ASP A 218 3.31 -3.69 3.90
C ASP A 218 4.58 -3.97 3.11
N VAL A 219 4.75 -5.23 2.69
CA VAL A 219 5.89 -5.68 1.89
C VAL A 219 5.63 -5.66 0.39
N SER A 220 4.54 -5.00 -0.07
CA SER A 220 4.20 -4.86 -1.49
C SER A 220 5.33 -4.26 -2.34
N PHE A 221 6.31 -3.59 -1.70
CA PHE A 221 7.48 -3.08 -2.38
C PHE A 221 8.38 -4.15 -2.99
N LEU A 222 8.31 -5.39 -2.51
CA LEU A 222 9.04 -6.50 -3.14
C LEU A 222 8.46 -6.83 -4.50
N GLU A 223 7.14 -6.85 -4.63
CA GLU A 223 6.47 -7.08 -5.92
C GLU A 223 6.70 -5.90 -6.86
N ILE A 224 6.81 -4.69 -6.33
CA ILE A 224 7.18 -3.48 -7.08
C ILE A 224 8.61 -3.59 -7.63
N ILE A 225 9.58 -4.05 -6.82
CA ILE A 225 10.97 -4.29 -7.29
C ILE A 225 10.97 -5.31 -8.42
N ASP A 226 10.29 -6.44 -8.23
CA ASP A 226 10.24 -7.51 -9.24
C ASP A 226 9.49 -7.08 -10.51
N PHE A 227 8.49 -6.19 -10.38
CA PHE A 227 7.84 -5.55 -11.52
C PHE A 227 8.85 -4.70 -12.31
N PHE A 228 9.67 -3.89 -11.63
CA PHE A 228 10.66 -3.05 -12.30
C PHE A 228 11.78 -3.87 -12.96
N GLU A 229 12.23 -4.96 -12.34
CA GLU A 229 13.14 -5.92 -12.99
C GLU A 229 12.51 -6.48 -14.29
N LEU A 230 11.21 -6.84 -14.24
CA LEU A 230 10.47 -7.33 -15.40
C LEU A 230 10.32 -6.25 -16.48
N LEU A 231 10.03 -5.00 -16.09
CA LEU A 231 9.94 -3.85 -16.97
C LEU A 231 11.26 -3.57 -17.69
N ILE A 232 12.39 -3.58 -16.98
CA ILE A 232 13.72 -3.39 -17.56
C ILE A 232 14.05 -4.51 -18.54
N THR A 233 13.65 -5.75 -18.21
CA THR A 233 13.89 -6.92 -19.07
C THR A 233 13.06 -6.86 -20.36
N PHE A 234 11.82 -6.36 -20.28
CA PHE A 234 10.87 -6.32 -21.40
C PHE A 234 10.23 -4.92 -21.57
N PRO A 235 11.03 -3.88 -21.88
CA PRO A 235 10.61 -2.47 -21.80
C PRO A 235 9.50 -2.09 -22.78
N ASN A 236 9.34 -2.87 -23.85
CA ASN A 236 8.28 -2.67 -24.84
C ASN A 236 7.04 -3.55 -24.61
N GLN A 237 7.06 -4.44 -23.63
CA GLN A 237 5.98 -5.41 -23.40
C GLN A 237 5.35 -5.27 -22.02
N VAL A 238 6.01 -4.63 -21.05
CA VAL A 238 5.50 -4.53 -19.68
C VAL A 238 5.08 -3.10 -19.40
N HIS A 239 3.88 -2.94 -18.85
CA HIS A 239 3.25 -1.64 -18.62
C HIS A 239 2.59 -1.61 -17.25
N ILE A 240 2.41 -0.42 -16.68
CA ILE A 240 1.69 -0.21 -15.43
C ILE A 240 0.73 0.97 -15.57
N ILE A 241 -0.50 0.77 -15.08
CA ILE A 241 -1.50 1.82 -14.95
C ILE A 241 -1.41 2.42 -13.55
N LEU A 242 -1.43 3.75 -13.48
CA LEU A 242 -1.42 4.52 -12.25
C LEU A 242 -2.67 4.19 -11.41
N GLY A 243 -2.47 3.61 -10.23
CA GLY A 243 -3.51 3.34 -9.25
C GLY A 243 -3.86 4.56 -8.38
N ASN A 244 -4.96 4.47 -7.62
CA ASN A 244 -5.28 5.49 -6.62
C ASN A 244 -4.33 5.43 -5.43
N HIS A 245 -3.87 4.25 -5.05
CA HIS A 245 -2.91 4.13 -3.95
C HIS A 245 -1.56 4.74 -4.32
N ASP A 246 -1.07 4.54 -5.55
CA ASP A 246 0.15 5.20 -6.04
C ASP A 246 -0.01 6.73 -6.09
N LEU A 247 -1.10 7.23 -6.67
CA LEU A 247 -1.34 8.67 -6.75
C LEU A 247 -1.47 9.31 -5.35
N ASN A 248 -2.15 8.63 -4.43
CA ASN A 248 -2.28 9.07 -3.05
C ASN A 248 -0.92 9.10 -2.34
N PHE A 249 -0.09 8.07 -2.52
CA PHE A 249 1.26 8.02 -1.96
C PHE A 249 2.14 9.16 -2.48
N LEU A 250 2.12 9.42 -3.80
CA LEU A 250 2.84 10.54 -4.40
C LEU A 250 2.40 11.89 -3.80
N LEU A 251 1.09 12.11 -3.69
CA LEU A 251 0.51 13.37 -3.22
C LEU A 251 0.47 13.50 -1.69
N ASN A 252 0.99 12.52 -0.95
CA ASN A 252 0.89 12.43 0.51
C ASN A 252 -0.57 12.49 1.02
N ARG A 253 -1.52 11.98 0.23
CA ARG A 253 -2.93 11.86 0.61
C ARG A 253 -3.09 10.54 1.35
N SER A 254 -3.23 10.60 2.67
CA SER A 254 -3.26 9.37 3.45
C SER A 254 -4.57 8.60 3.26
N SER A 255 -4.48 7.40 2.67
CA SER A 255 -5.54 6.40 2.78
C SER A 255 -5.52 5.80 4.18
N MET A 256 -6.71 5.69 4.80
CA MET A 256 -6.84 5.20 6.17
C MET A 256 -7.27 3.73 6.19
N ARG A 257 -6.64 2.93 7.05
CA ARG A 257 -7.13 1.59 7.44
C ARG A 257 -7.01 1.45 8.95
N SER A 258 -8.12 1.17 9.63
CA SER A 258 -8.19 1.01 11.10
C SER A 258 -7.62 2.21 11.87
N ASN A 259 -7.99 3.44 11.48
CA ASN A 259 -7.48 4.71 12.05
C ASN A 259 -5.96 4.94 11.92
N ARG A 260 -5.30 4.25 10.98
CA ARG A 260 -3.89 4.43 10.63
C ARG A 260 -3.70 4.72 9.16
N LYS A 261 -2.65 5.45 8.83
CA LYS A 261 -2.28 5.74 7.45
C LYS A 261 -1.65 4.49 6.85
N LEU A 262 -2.08 4.08 5.67
CA LEU A 262 -1.47 2.94 4.96
C LEU A 262 0.03 3.14 4.73
N ASP A 263 0.45 4.38 4.47
CA ASP A 263 1.85 4.78 4.33
C ASP A 263 2.70 4.36 5.54
N ASP A 264 2.15 4.39 6.76
CA ASP A 264 2.89 3.98 7.96
C ASP A 264 3.27 2.49 7.90
N TYR A 265 2.41 1.65 7.34
CA TYR A 265 2.67 0.22 7.15
C TYR A 265 3.70 -0.02 6.03
N PHE A 266 3.63 0.80 4.97
CA PHE A 266 4.59 0.78 3.88
C PHE A 266 6.00 1.17 4.32
N PHE A 267 6.15 2.26 5.09
CA PHE A 267 7.46 2.64 5.63
C PHE A 267 8.05 1.56 6.55
N ARG A 268 7.22 0.89 7.38
CA ARG A 268 7.69 -0.27 8.16
C ARG A 268 8.13 -1.44 7.28
N GLY A 269 7.46 -1.65 6.15
CA GLY A 269 7.86 -2.62 5.15
C GLY A 269 9.22 -2.30 4.52
N LEU A 270 9.47 -1.05 4.14
CA LEU A 270 10.76 -0.63 3.61
C LEU A 270 11.89 -0.83 4.62
N GLU A 271 11.69 -0.47 5.89
CA GLU A 271 12.65 -0.73 6.96
C GLU A 271 12.96 -2.21 7.12
N LEU A 272 11.97 -3.09 6.91
CA LEU A 272 12.19 -4.53 6.92
C LEU A 272 13.04 -5.00 5.74
N ILE A 273 12.73 -4.49 4.55
CA ILE A 273 13.37 -4.90 3.30
C ILE A 273 14.84 -4.45 3.27
N PHE A 274 15.15 -3.25 3.76
CA PHE A 274 16.49 -2.67 3.65
C PHE A 274 17.28 -2.68 4.97
N GLY A 275 16.60 -2.74 6.12
CA GLY A 275 17.25 -2.66 7.43
C GLY A 275 17.75 -1.26 7.82
N GLU A 276 17.50 -0.24 6.99
CA GLU A 276 17.96 1.13 7.18
C GLU A 276 16.97 2.18 6.60
N PRO A 277 17.10 3.47 6.95
CA PRO A 277 16.27 4.53 6.37
C PRO A 277 16.33 4.55 4.83
N SER A 278 15.17 4.70 4.20
CA SER A 278 14.98 4.49 2.76
C SER A 278 14.35 5.70 2.06
N ASP A 279 14.70 6.91 2.49
CA ASP A 279 14.13 8.16 1.97
C ASP A 279 14.46 8.39 0.48
N ASP A 280 15.62 7.93 0.04
CA ASP A 280 16.06 7.89 -1.35
C ASP A 280 15.21 6.94 -2.22
N ILE A 281 14.92 5.74 -1.73
CA ILE A 281 13.99 4.78 -2.35
C ILE A 281 12.61 5.39 -2.49
N VAL A 282 12.10 6.03 -1.43
CA VAL A 282 10.79 6.70 -1.45
C VAL A 282 10.78 7.84 -2.45
N LYS A 283 11.85 8.65 -2.50
CA LYS A 283 11.98 9.77 -3.42
C LYS A 283 11.93 9.30 -4.88
N ILE A 284 12.77 8.32 -5.25
CA ILE A 284 12.81 7.83 -6.63
C ILE A 284 11.51 7.09 -7.00
N TYR A 285 10.89 6.36 -6.07
CA TYR A 285 9.61 5.70 -6.33
C TYR A 285 8.50 6.71 -6.60
N LYS A 286 8.43 7.82 -5.86
CA LYS A 286 7.50 8.92 -6.15
C LYS A 286 7.75 9.55 -7.51
N GLU A 287 9.02 9.71 -7.89
CA GLU A 287 9.36 10.18 -9.22
C GLU A 287 8.85 9.21 -10.29
N ILE A 288 9.04 7.89 -10.13
CA ILE A 288 8.49 6.88 -11.03
C ILE A 288 6.96 6.94 -11.13
N ILE A 289 6.24 7.09 -10.01
CA ILE A 289 4.77 7.25 -10.03
C ILE A 289 4.36 8.42 -10.94
N SER A 290 5.14 9.50 -10.95
CA SER A 290 4.88 10.65 -11.83
C SER A 290 4.98 10.37 -13.33
N TRP A 291 5.51 9.21 -13.69
CA TRP A 291 5.64 8.70 -15.05
C TRP A 291 4.72 7.52 -15.36
N MET A 292 3.94 6.99 -14.42
CA MET A 292 3.00 5.89 -14.73
C MET A 292 1.90 6.35 -15.71
N ALA A 293 1.38 5.42 -16.52
CA ALA A 293 0.31 5.73 -17.47
C ALA A 293 -1.00 5.92 -16.70
N ALA A 294 -1.72 7.02 -16.92
CA ALA A 294 -3.08 7.18 -16.40
C ALA A 294 -4.12 6.42 -17.23
N ALA A 295 -3.80 6.16 -18.51
CA ALA A 295 -4.59 5.35 -19.41
C ALA A 295 -3.71 4.62 -20.43
N ILE A 296 -4.13 3.44 -20.85
CA ILE A 296 -3.51 2.67 -21.94
C ILE A 296 -4.59 2.36 -22.97
N LYS A 297 -4.35 2.73 -24.23
CA LYS A 297 -5.28 2.49 -25.34
C LYS A 297 -4.68 1.50 -26.34
N CYS A 298 -5.52 0.58 -26.82
CA CYS A 298 -5.15 -0.39 -27.85
C CYS A 298 -6.36 -0.73 -28.72
N GLY A 299 -6.41 -0.19 -29.95
CA GLY A 299 -7.55 -0.38 -30.84
C GLY A 299 -8.86 0.12 -30.19
N PRO A 300 -9.91 -0.71 -30.10
CA PRO A 300 -11.20 -0.33 -29.51
C PRO A 300 -11.22 -0.34 -27.97
N LEU A 301 -10.14 -0.77 -27.32
CA LEU A 301 -10.09 -0.95 -25.87
C LEU A 301 -9.33 0.20 -25.18
N ILE A 302 -9.91 0.74 -24.11
CA ILE A 302 -9.25 1.65 -23.17
C ILE A 302 -9.09 0.98 -21.80
N LEU A 303 -7.91 1.13 -21.20
CA LEU A 303 -7.59 0.65 -19.87
C LEU A 303 -7.27 1.84 -18.98
N THR A 304 -7.92 1.90 -17.82
CA THR A 304 -7.70 2.90 -16.78
C THR A 304 -7.88 2.23 -15.43
N HIS A 305 -7.38 2.81 -14.34
CA HIS A 305 -7.59 2.21 -13.02
C HIS A 305 -9.07 2.26 -12.61
N SER A 306 -9.77 3.33 -13.00
CA SER A 306 -11.22 3.54 -12.84
C SER A 306 -11.74 4.48 -13.96
N ASN A 307 -13.03 4.85 -13.93
CA ASN A 307 -13.63 5.85 -14.81
C ASN A 307 -14.15 7.07 -14.02
N PRO A 308 -14.38 8.23 -14.66
CA PRO A 308 -14.94 9.40 -13.99
C PRO A 308 -16.35 9.14 -13.42
N ASN A 309 -16.71 9.84 -12.35
CA ASN A 309 -18.09 9.88 -11.86
C ASN A 309 -19.00 10.75 -12.74
N SER A 310 -20.33 10.54 -12.73
CA SER A 310 -21.32 11.38 -13.45
C SER A 310 -21.16 12.88 -13.18
N ARG A 311 -20.84 13.28 -11.96
CA ARG A 311 -20.59 14.70 -11.60
C ARG A 311 -19.35 15.30 -12.27
N ASN A 312 -18.40 14.45 -12.63
CA ASN A 312 -17.08 14.82 -13.14
C ASN A 312 -16.94 14.58 -14.65
N ILE A 313 -17.76 13.71 -15.25
CA ILE A 313 -17.63 13.29 -16.64
C ILE A 313 -17.72 14.45 -17.64
N LYS A 314 -18.55 15.46 -17.36
CA LYS A 314 -18.65 16.67 -18.19
C LYS A 314 -17.32 17.42 -18.27
N ASN A 315 -16.59 17.46 -17.16
CA ASN A 315 -15.28 18.12 -17.03
C ASN A 315 -14.10 17.20 -17.39
N PHE A 316 -14.36 15.93 -17.70
CA PHE A 316 -13.34 15.01 -18.14
C PHE A 316 -12.95 15.33 -19.58
N ASP A 317 -11.64 15.49 -19.79
CA ASP A 317 -11.02 15.87 -21.05
C ASP A 317 -9.85 14.93 -21.31
N PHE A 318 -10.07 13.96 -22.21
CA PHE A 318 -9.14 12.90 -22.53
C PHE A 318 -7.85 13.43 -23.20
N GLU A 319 -7.96 14.50 -23.99
CA GLU A 319 -6.81 15.07 -24.71
C GLU A 319 -5.77 15.66 -23.77
N ARG A 320 -6.15 16.02 -22.53
CA ARG A 320 -5.20 16.45 -21.50
C ARG A 320 -4.22 15.35 -21.09
N LEU A 321 -4.56 14.09 -21.28
CA LEU A 321 -3.65 12.98 -21.00
C LEU A 321 -2.44 12.99 -21.94
N LYS A 322 -2.57 13.53 -23.17
CA LYS A 322 -1.48 13.54 -24.16
C LYS A 322 -0.32 14.48 -23.81
N LYS A 323 -0.42 15.27 -22.73
CA LYS A 323 0.59 16.24 -22.31
C LYS A 323 1.25 15.84 -21.01
N ILE A 324 2.58 15.68 -21.01
CA ILE A 324 3.37 15.56 -19.77
C ILE A 324 3.24 16.88 -19.00
N SER A 325 2.98 16.77 -17.71
CA SER A 325 2.99 17.90 -16.78
C SER A 325 3.02 17.37 -15.36
N THR A 326 3.56 18.13 -14.41
CA THR A 326 3.64 17.71 -13.00
C THR A 326 2.30 17.16 -12.50
N LEU A 327 2.29 15.98 -11.89
CA LEU A 327 1.14 15.44 -11.18
C LEU A 327 0.88 16.29 -9.92
N ARG A 328 0.17 17.40 -10.11
CA ARG A 328 -0.55 18.12 -9.04
C ARG A 328 -1.98 17.55 -8.98
N PRO A 329 -2.86 17.96 -8.04
CA PRO A 329 -4.29 17.60 -8.07
C PRO A 329 -4.94 17.96 -9.41
N LYS A 330 -4.84 17.06 -10.39
CA LYS A 330 -5.38 17.24 -11.73
C LYS A 330 -6.68 16.50 -11.75
N LYS A 331 -7.76 17.26 -11.90
CA LYS A 331 -9.12 16.76 -12.05
C LYS A 331 -9.17 15.55 -12.99
N THR A 332 -8.56 15.65 -14.17
CA THR A 332 -8.60 14.56 -15.17
C THR A 332 -8.01 13.23 -14.68
N ILE A 333 -6.82 13.23 -14.07
CA ILE A 333 -6.17 11.98 -13.61
C ILE A 333 -6.82 11.48 -12.32
N ASP A 334 -7.16 12.37 -11.38
CA ASP A 334 -7.89 12.01 -10.16
C ASP A 334 -9.21 11.27 -10.52
N PHE A 335 -9.89 11.68 -11.59
CA PHE A 335 -11.12 11.02 -12.06
C PHE A 335 -10.89 9.61 -12.60
N LEU A 336 -9.73 9.32 -13.18
CA LEU A 336 -9.39 8.01 -13.76
C LEU A 336 -8.88 6.99 -12.76
N VAL A 337 -8.67 7.40 -11.49
CA VAL A 337 -8.20 6.47 -10.47
C VAL A 337 -9.17 6.29 -9.31
N SER A 338 -10.14 7.19 -9.12
CA SER A 338 -10.99 7.19 -7.90
C SER A 338 -12.49 7.20 -8.15
N GLY A 339 -12.97 7.16 -9.40
CA GLY A 339 -14.42 7.09 -9.63
C GLY A 339 -15.02 5.73 -9.29
N ARG A 340 -16.34 5.71 -9.10
CA ARG A 340 -17.16 4.55 -8.67
C ARG A 340 -18.56 4.56 -9.28
N ASP A 341 -18.78 5.43 -10.27
CA ASP A 341 -20.05 5.51 -10.99
C ASP A 341 -19.92 4.70 -12.28
N HIS A 342 -20.41 3.46 -12.23
CA HIS A 342 -20.38 2.53 -13.34
C HIS A 342 -21.73 2.43 -14.05
N SER A 343 -22.57 3.48 -13.94
CA SER A 343 -23.83 3.58 -14.69
C SER A 343 -23.58 3.56 -16.19
N HIS A 344 -24.55 3.03 -16.94
CA HIS A 344 -24.51 2.91 -18.39
C HIS A 344 -24.19 4.26 -19.06
N GLU A 345 -24.87 5.33 -18.62
CA GLU A 345 -24.72 6.69 -19.16
C GLU A 345 -23.32 7.24 -18.92
N THR A 346 -22.76 7.01 -17.72
CA THR A 346 -21.42 7.50 -17.37
C THR A 346 -20.35 6.77 -18.16
N VAL A 347 -20.46 5.44 -18.28
CA VAL A 347 -19.52 4.61 -19.03
C VAL A 347 -19.60 4.94 -20.53
N GLN A 348 -20.78 5.10 -21.11
CA GLN A 348 -20.94 5.49 -22.50
C GLN A 348 -20.30 6.85 -22.80
N GLU A 349 -20.56 7.87 -21.98
CA GLU A 349 -19.98 9.18 -22.19
C GLU A 349 -18.46 9.17 -22.02
N PHE A 350 -17.94 8.37 -21.08
CA PHE A 350 -16.51 8.16 -20.91
C PHE A 350 -15.87 7.53 -22.15
N LEU A 351 -16.44 6.44 -22.66
CA LEU A 351 -15.96 5.75 -23.86
C LEU A 351 -16.02 6.63 -25.10
N ARG A 352 -17.10 7.40 -25.27
CA ARG A 352 -17.25 8.40 -26.33
C ARG A 352 -16.13 9.44 -26.28
N LYS A 353 -15.82 9.98 -25.10
CA LYS A 353 -14.71 10.94 -24.90
C LYS A 353 -13.33 10.33 -25.16
N CYS A 354 -13.15 9.04 -24.89
CA CYS A 354 -11.90 8.31 -25.16
C CYS A 354 -11.79 7.82 -26.61
N GLY A 355 -12.89 7.88 -27.38
CA GLY A 355 -12.99 7.27 -28.71
C GLY A 355 -12.66 5.77 -28.67
N SER A 356 -13.28 5.04 -27.75
CA SER A 356 -13.09 3.60 -27.53
C SER A 356 -14.46 2.92 -27.39
N ASP A 357 -14.54 1.62 -27.68
CA ASP A 357 -15.80 0.87 -27.67
C ASP A 357 -16.01 0.13 -26.35
N PHE A 358 -14.90 -0.30 -25.73
CA PHE A 358 -14.89 -1.06 -24.48
C PHE A 358 -13.88 -0.49 -23.48
N SER A 359 -14.15 -0.66 -22.19
CA SER A 359 -13.20 -0.35 -21.11
C SER A 359 -12.96 -1.55 -20.21
N VAL A 360 -11.72 -1.70 -19.76
CA VAL A 360 -11.37 -2.61 -18.66
C VAL A 360 -10.71 -1.77 -17.56
N ILE A 361 -11.22 -1.90 -16.34
CA ILE A 361 -10.74 -1.14 -15.18
C ILE A 361 -10.39 -2.04 -13.99
N GLY A 362 -9.69 -1.49 -13.00
CA GLY A 362 -9.41 -2.08 -11.69
C GLY A 362 -10.23 -1.41 -10.59
N HIS A 363 -9.56 -1.03 -9.49
CA HIS A 363 -10.07 -0.24 -8.35
C HIS A 363 -11.10 -0.91 -7.44
N GLU A 364 -12.06 -1.68 -8.00
CA GLU A 364 -13.11 -2.32 -7.22
C GLU A 364 -12.83 -3.78 -6.91
N PHE A 365 -13.01 -4.16 -5.64
CA PHE A 365 -12.90 -5.56 -5.23
C PHE A 365 -14.01 -6.41 -5.86
N CYS A 366 -13.61 -7.42 -6.62
CA CYS A 366 -14.54 -8.30 -7.31
C CYS A 366 -14.50 -9.70 -6.70
N ARG A 367 -15.55 -10.14 -6.00
CA ARG A 367 -15.57 -11.46 -5.31
C ARG A 367 -15.20 -12.65 -6.21
N LYS A 368 -15.53 -12.58 -7.51
CA LYS A 368 -15.24 -13.62 -8.52
C LYS A 368 -14.02 -13.28 -9.41
N GLY A 369 -13.21 -12.29 -9.01
CA GLY A 369 -12.08 -11.79 -9.79
C GLY A 369 -12.43 -10.84 -10.93
N PHE A 370 -13.72 -10.71 -11.28
CA PHE A 370 -14.18 -9.71 -12.24
C PHE A 370 -15.66 -9.36 -12.01
N LEU A 371 -16.10 -8.25 -12.63
CA LEU A 371 -17.49 -7.82 -12.69
C LEU A 371 -17.75 -7.13 -14.04
N GLN A 372 -18.75 -7.56 -14.77
CA GLN A 372 -19.28 -6.77 -15.88
C GLN A 372 -20.27 -5.74 -15.32
N THR A 373 -20.02 -4.45 -15.55
CA THR A 373 -20.87 -3.37 -15.05
C THR A 373 -21.89 -2.90 -16.08
N THR A 374 -21.53 -2.95 -17.37
CA THR A 374 -22.37 -2.54 -18.49
C THR A 374 -22.10 -3.42 -19.72
N GLU A 375 -22.75 -3.15 -20.85
CA GLU A 375 -22.45 -3.79 -22.14
C GLU A 375 -21.10 -3.34 -22.75
N GLN A 376 -20.32 -2.51 -22.05
CA GLN A 376 -19.08 -1.92 -22.55
C GLN A 376 -17.95 -1.85 -21.52
N GLN A 377 -18.16 -2.33 -20.30
CA GLN A 377 -17.16 -2.24 -19.22
C GLN A 377 -17.06 -3.51 -18.39
N ILE A 378 -15.80 -3.91 -18.14
CA ILE A 378 -15.43 -4.97 -17.20
C ILE A 378 -14.49 -4.38 -16.14
N ILE A 379 -14.77 -4.69 -14.88
CA ILE A 379 -13.83 -4.54 -13.77
C ILE A 379 -13.10 -5.86 -13.60
N ILE A 380 -11.78 -5.82 -13.43
CA ILE A 380 -10.95 -6.99 -13.16
C ILE A 380 -10.16 -6.80 -11.86
N ASP A 381 -10.07 -7.86 -11.06
CA ASP A 381 -9.38 -7.89 -9.77
C ASP A 381 -8.45 -9.10 -9.71
N SER A 382 -7.18 -8.88 -9.37
CA SER A 382 -6.16 -9.91 -9.26
C SER A 382 -5.66 -10.11 -7.82
N CYS A 383 -6.29 -9.51 -6.81
CA CYS A 383 -5.69 -9.40 -5.48
C CYS A 383 -5.97 -10.58 -4.53
N HIS A 384 -6.71 -11.61 -4.98
CA HIS A 384 -7.14 -12.71 -4.11
C HIS A 384 -7.17 -14.08 -4.82
N ASN A 385 -7.61 -15.10 -4.10
CA ASN A 385 -7.62 -16.50 -4.53
C ASN A 385 -8.48 -16.81 -5.77
N LEU A 386 -9.50 -16.00 -6.03
CA LEU A 386 -10.37 -16.08 -7.21
C LEU A 386 -10.06 -14.94 -8.18
N GLY A 387 -8.88 -14.31 -8.04
CA GLY A 387 -8.46 -13.23 -8.91
C GLY A 387 -8.32 -13.70 -10.35
N CYS A 388 -8.59 -12.79 -11.28
CA CYS A 388 -8.58 -13.06 -12.70
C CYS A 388 -7.56 -12.17 -13.43
N TYR A 389 -7.24 -12.56 -14.65
CA TYR A 389 -6.58 -11.71 -15.66
C TYR A 389 -7.35 -11.82 -16.98
N LEU A 390 -7.17 -10.87 -17.89
CA LEU A 390 -7.78 -10.87 -19.21
C LEU A 390 -6.70 -11.03 -20.28
N LEU A 391 -6.89 -11.96 -21.22
CA LEU A 391 -5.96 -12.18 -22.34
C LEU A 391 -6.70 -12.07 -23.66
N CYS A 392 -6.49 -10.98 -24.41
CA CYS A 392 -7.25 -10.73 -25.63
C CYS A 392 -6.44 -10.07 -26.74
N HIS A 393 -6.99 -10.11 -27.96
CA HIS A 393 -6.59 -9.22 -29.05
C HIS A 393 -7.69 -8.17 -29.24
N PRO A 394 -7.50 -6.91 -28.82
CA PRO A 394 -8.57 -5.91 -28.80
C PRO A 394 -9.30 -5.74 -30.15
N ASN A 395 -8.59 -5.77 -31.27
CA ASN A 395 -9.19 -5.65 -32.60
C ASN A 395 -10.19 -6.78 -32.97
N LYS A 396 -10.10 -7.94 -32.29
CA LYS A 396 -11.01 -9.07 -32.48
C LYS A 396 -12.27 -8.98 -31.61
N ILE A 397 -12.30 -8.06 -30.65
CA ILE A 397 -13.44 -7.87 -29.74
C ILE A 397 -14.48 -6.99 -30.44
N LYS A 398 -15.71 -7.50 -30.53
CA LYS A 398 -16.89 -6.84 -31.12
C LYS A 398 -18.07 -6.73 -30.16
N SER A 399 -17.99 -7.37 -29.01
CA SER A 399 -19.03 -7.41 -27.97
C SER A 399 -18.42 -7.62 -26.59
N ILE A 400 -19.17 -7.30 -25.55
CA ILE A 400 -18.75 -7.51 -24.16
C ILE A 400 -18.63 -8.99 -23.81
N GLU A 401 -19.47 -9.85 -24.41
CA GLU A 401 -19.44 -11.29 -24.21
C GLU A 401 -18.13 -11.88 -24.74
N GLN A 402 -17.64 -11.39 -25.88
CA GLN A 402 -16.33 -11.78 -26.40
C GLN A 402 -15.20 -11.31 -25.48
N LEU A 403 -15.29 -10.09 -24.95
CA LEU A 403 -14.30 -9.59 -24.00
C LEU A 403 -14.29 -10.40 -22.70
N GLN A 404 -15.47 -10.73 -22.17
CA GLN A 404 -15.63 -11.56 -20.98
C GLN A 404 -15.12 -12.99 -21.19
N SER A 405 -15.29 -13.55 -22.40
CA SER A 405 -14.76 -14.88 -22.73
C SER A 405 -13.22 -14.96 -22.70
N CYS A 406 -12.55 -13.80 -22.73
CA CYS A 406 -11.09 -13.68 -22.61
C CYS A 406 -10.60 -13.61 -21.15
N ILE A 407 -11.50 -13.71 -20.16
CA ILE A 407 -11.15 -13.69 -18.74
C ILE A 407 -10.73 -15.08 -18.29
N HIS A 408 -9.62 -15.14 -17.58
CA HIS A 408 -9.04 -16.36 -17.05
C HIS A 408 -8.82 -16.23 -15.54
N ASN A 409 -9.13 -17.30 -14.81
CA ASN A 409 -8.70 -17.41 -13.42
C ASN A 409 -7.17 -17.46 -13.35
N ILE A 410 -6.60 -16.81 -12.35
CA ILE A 410 -5.15 -16.88 -12.10
C ILE A 410 -4.75 -18.31 -11.72
N ARG A 411 -5.58 -19.04 -10.97
CA ARG A 411 -5.31 -20.42 -10.55
C ARG A 411 -5.42 -21.44 -11.67
#